data_AF-A0A2H9TDM4-F1
#
_entry.id   AF-A0A2H9TDM4-F1
#
_cell.length_a   1.000
_cell.length_b   1.000
_cell.length_c   1.000
_cell.angle_alpha   90.00
_cell.angle_beta   90.00
_cell.angle_gamma   90.00
#
_symmetry.space_group_name_H-M   'P 1'
#
loop_
_entity.id
_entity.type
_entity.pdbx_description
1 polymer ?
#
loop_
_entity_poly.entity_id
_entity_poly.type
_entity_poly.pdbx_seq_one_letter_code
_entity_poly.pdbx_strand_id
1 'polypeptide(L)'
;MEKIILTEQNFSKLKNLVLKNKGKEIIFSSNNDELNRKIIEKLQINTLLISLENRKDYMKQRNSGFNEVMARISKKNGIKIGIDFDELIGAKEKEKIVSRIIQNVKLCSRNKVGMVFVEGKEKRDIHLLKSLGLVFGMPTWMTADLN
;
A
#
# COMPACT_ATOMS: atom_id res chain seq x y z
N MET A 1 1.60 3.67 18.31
CA MET A 1 2.82 2.99 17.84
C MET A 1 3.57 3.94 16.92
N GLU A 2 4.90 3.96 17.00
CA GLU A 2 5.73 4.80 16.14
C GLU A 2 5.77 4.19 14.73
N LYS A 3 5.47 4.99 13.71
CA LYS A 3 5.47 4.58 12.29
C LYS A 3 6.79 4.99 11.65
N ILE A 4 7.43 4.09 10.90
CA ILE A 4 8.64 4.39 10.13
C ILE A 4 8.41 4.04 8.66
N ILE A 5 8.71 5.01 7.79
CA ILE A 5 8.71 4.82 6.34
C ILE A 5 10.15 4.53 5.89
N LEU A 6 10.35 3.39 5.24
CA LEU A 6 11.62 2.97 4.67
C LEU A 6 11.55 3.07 3.14
N THR A 7 12.51 3.76 2.53
CA THR A 7 12.62 3.97 1.07
C THR A 7 13.92 3.42 0.46
N GLU A 8 14.74 2.73 1.28
CA GLU A 8 16.05 2.23 0.88
C GLU A 8 15.93 1.18 -0.23
N GLN A 9 16.70 1.37 -1.31
CA GLN A 9 16.68 0.49 -2.48
C GLN A 9 17.58 -0.74 -2.30
N ASN A 10 18.60 -0.65 -1.45
CA ASN A 10 19.50 -1.76 -1.20
C ASN A 10 18.90 -2.78 -0.22
N PHE A 11 18.60 -3.98 -0.73
CA PHE A 11 17.99 -5.06 0.04
C PHE A 11 18.77 -5.45 1.31
N SER A 12 20.10 -5.47 1.27
CA SER A 12 20.92 -5.86 2.42
C SER A 12 20.84 -4.82 3.54
N LYS A 13 20.89 -3.53 3.18
CA LYS A 13 20.71 -2.44 4.13
C LYS A 13 19.29 -2.42 4.69
N LEU A 14 18.29 -2.61 3.83
CA LEU A 14 16.89 -2.66 4.23
C LEU A 14 16.62 -3.77 5.23
N LYS A 15 17.19 -4.97 5.03
CA LYS A 15 17.08 -6.08 5.98
C LYS A 15 17.58 -5.68 7.37
N ASN A 16 18.71 -4.98 7.45
CA ASN A 16 19.25 -4.50 8.73
C ASN A 16 18.36 -3.42 9.36
N LEU A 17 17.78 -2.53 8.56
CA LEU A 17 16.84 -1.51 9.05
C LEU A 17 15.56 -2.13 9.60
N VAL A 18 15.01 -3.13 8.92
CA VAL A 18 13.83 -3.88 9.40
C VAL A 18 14.13 -4.58 10.72
N LEU A 19 15.31 -5.21 10.84
CA LEU A 19 15.73 -5.87 12.09
C LEU A 19 15.91 -4.88 13.25
N LYS A 20 16.49 -3.70 12.99
CA LYS A 20 16.69 -2.65 14.01
C LYS A 20 15.39 -2.06 14.53
N ASN A 21 14.34 -2.06 13.71
CA ASN A 21 13.04 -1.45 14.03
C ASN A 21 11.97 -2.48 14.41
N LYS A 22 12.36 -3.68 14.85
CA LYS A 22 11.43 -4.67 15.40
C LYS A 22 10.67 -4.05 16.58
N GLY A 23 9.35 -3.94 16.45
CA GLY A 23 8.45 -3.33 17.44
C GLY A 23 7.80 -2.01 16.99
N LYS A 24 8.25 -1.43 15.88
CA LYS A 24 7.61 -0.29 15.23
C LYS A 24 6.76 -0.75 14.04
N GLU A 25 5.83 0.10 13.61
CA GLU A 25 5.06 -0.16 12.39
C GLU A 25 5.91 0.23 11.17
N ILE A 26 6.34 -0.78 10.41
CA ILE A 26 7.24 -0.61 9.27
C ILE A 26 6.43 -0.50 7.99
N ILE A 27 6.50 0.67 7.36
CA ILE A 27 5.93 0.96 6.06
C ILE A 27 7.08 1.01 5.06
N PHE A 28 7.02 0.18 4.01
CA PHE A 28 8.01 0.22 2.93
C PHE A 28 7.42 0.88 1.69
N SER A 29 8.16 1.80 1.08
CA SER A 29 7.76 2.44 -0.18
C SER A 29 8.90 2.37 -1.19
N SER A 30 8.59 1.93 -2.42
CA SER A 30 9.53 2.05 -3.53
C SER A 30 8.82 2.06 -4.89
N ASN A 31 9.48 2.69 -5.87
CA ASN A 31 9.04 2.73 -7.26
C ASN A 31 9.48 1.49 -8.06
N ASN A 32 10.17 0.52 -7.44
CA ASN A 32 10.66 -0.67 -8.10
C ASN A 32 9.80 -1.89 -7.73
N ASP A 33 9.00 -2.35 -8.69
CA ASP A 33 8.04 -3.44 -8.49
C ASP A 33 8.72 -4.79 -8.19
N GLU A 34 9.92 -5.05 -8.75
CA GLU A 34 10.68 -6.26 -8.43
C GLU A 34 11.19 -6.25 -6.99
N LEU A 35 11.68 -5.09 -6.54
CA LEU A 35 12.10 -4.89 -5.16
C LEU A 35 10.91 -5.05 -4.20
N ASN A 36 9.78 -4.43 -4.53
CA ASN A 36 8.53 -4.57 -3.77
C ASN A 36 8.14 -6.04 -3.61
N ARG A 37 8.18 -6.83 -4.71
CA ARG A 37 7.89 -8.27 -4.69
C ARG A 37 8.87 -9.04 -3.80
N LYS A 38 10.17 -8.76 -3.90
CA LYS A 38 11.21 -9.41 -3.09
C LYS A 38 11.04 -9.12 -1.59
N ILE A 39 10.60 -7.91 -1.26
CA ILE A 39 10.42 -7.46 0.12
C ILE A 39 9.20 -8.11 0.75
N ILE A 40 8.04 -8.10 0.08
CA ILE A 40 6.85 -8.77 0.60
C ILE A 40 7.08 -10.27 0.83
N GLU A 41 7.98 -10.89 0.05
CA GLU A 41 8.28 -12.31 0.16
C GLU A 41 9.25 -12.62 1.31
N LYS A 42 10.28 -11.79 1.51
CA LYS A 42 11.43 -12.13 2.37
C LYS A 42 11.52 -11.34 3.68
N LEU A 43 10.83 -10.20 3.80
CA LEU A 43 10.95 -9.31 4.95
C LEU A 43 9.63 -9.20 5.72
N GLN A 44 9.74 -9.07 7.04
CA GLN A 44 8.61 -8.82 7.93
C GLN A 44 8.35 -7.31 8.01
N ILE A 45 7.56 -6.80 7.08
CA ILE A 45 7.04 -5.42 7.10
C ILE A 45 5.54 -5.44 7.43
N ASN A 46 4.99 -4.32 7.88
CA ASN A 46 3.56 -4.24 8.19
C ASN A 46 2.75 -3.81 6.97
N THR A 47 3.25 -2.81 6.25
CA THR A 47 2.54 -2.19 5.12
C THR A 47 3.47 -1.98 3.93
N LEU A 48 3.03 -2.35 2.74
CA LEU A 48 3.65 -1.98 1.48
C LEU A 48 2.92 -0.78 0.89
N LEU A 49 3.58 0.37 0.83
CA LEU A 49 3.10 1.57 0.15
C LEU A 49 3.56 1.55 -1.30
N ILE A 50 2.61 1.63 -2.24
CA ILE A 50 2.89 1.59 -3.68
C ILE A 50 2.55 2.95 -4.26
N SER A 51 3.53 3.66 -4.80
CA SER A 51 3.27 4.89 -5.56
C SER A 51 2.52 4.55 -6.85
N LEU A 52 1.44 5.28 -7.08
CA LEU A 52 0.55 5.12 -8.21
C LEU A 52 0.80 6.17 -9.30
N GLU A 53 1.56 7.23 -9.04
CA GLU A 53 1.92 8.25 -10.02
C GLU A 53 2.91 7.78 -11.08
N ASN A 54 2.93 8.48 -12.21
CA ASN A 54 3.93 8.33 -13.29
C ASN A 54 4.04 6.91 -13.90
N ARG A 55 3.07 6.04 -13.66
CA ARG A 55 2.98 4.71 -14.29
C ARG A 55 2.28 4.80 -15.64
N LYS A 56 2.86 4.13 -16.65
CA LYS A 56 2.21 3.94 -17.96
C LYS A 56 1.32 2.71 -17.91
N ASP A 57 0.05 2.89 -18.28
CA ASP A 57 -0.91 1.79 -18.37
C ASP A 57 -0.58 0.83 -19.53
N TYR A 58 -0.98 -0.42 -19.37
CA TYR A 58 -0.89 -1.42 -20.43
C TYR A 58 -2.15 -1.37 -21.31
N MET A 59 -2.08 -1.92 -22.52
CA MET A 59 -3.21 -1.89 -23.46
C MET A 59 -4.52 -2.47 -22.89
N LYS A 60 -4.45 -3.47 -22.00
CA LYS A 60 -5.63 -4.18 -21.46
C LYS A 60 -5.92 -3.90 -19.99
N GLN A 61 -5.00 -3.24 -19.27
CA GLN A 61 -5.11 -3.06 -17.84
C GLN A 61 -4.33 -1.85 -17.35
N ARG A 62 -4.81 -1.25 -16.26
CA ARG A 62 -4.08 -0.19 -15.57
C ARG A 62 -2.86 -0.76 -14.87
N ASN A 63 -1.78 0.00 -14.89
CA ASN A 63 -0.55 -0.36 -14.23
C ASN A 63 -0.52 0.28 -12.82
N SER A 64 -0.94 -0.49 -11.82
CA SER A 64 -0.91 -0.06 -10.41
C SER A 64 0.33 -0.54 -9.65
N GLY A 65 1.26 -1.26 -10.29
CA GLY A 65 2.41 -1.88 -9.61
C GLY A 65 2.05 -3.04 -8.67
N PHE A 66 0.78 -3.44 -8.68
CA PHE A 66 0.25 -4.48 -7.80
C PHE A 66 -0.54 -5.51 -8.60
N ASN A 67 -0.37 -6.79 -8.28
CA ASN A 67 -1.01 -7.88 -8.98
C ASN A 67 -1.48 -8.98 -8.02
N GLU A 68 -2.15 -9.99 -8.57
CA GLU A 68 -2.70 -11.11 -7.80
C GLU A 68 -1.65 -11.99 -7.12
N VAL A 69 -0.44 -12.10 -7.68
CA VAL A 69 0.65 -12.84 -7.03
C VAL A 69 1.10 -12.11 -5.78
N MET A 70 1.31 -10.78 -5.87
CA MET A 70 1.67 -9.95 -4.73
C MET A 70 0.57 -9.98 -3.66
N ALA A 71 -0.71 -9.90 -4.05
CA ALA A 71 -1.82 -9.99 -3.10
C ALA A 71 -1.81 -11.29 -2.30
N ARG A 72 -1.58 -12.44 -2.95
CA ARG A 72 -1.49 -13.74 -2.28
C ARG A 72 -0.30 -13.83 -1.32
N ILE A 73 0.87 -13.30 -1.74
CA ILE A 73 2.06 -13.25 -0.88
C ILE A 73 1.81 -12.33 0.33
N SER A 74 1.23 -11.15 0.11
CA SER A 74 0.87 -10.22 1.18
C SER A 74 -0.10 -10.85 2.17
N LYS A 75 -1.11 -11.60 1.71
CA LYS A 75 -2.02 -12.33 2.59
C LYS A 75 -1.28 -13.35 3.45
N LYS A 76 -0.41 -14.16 2.83
CA LYS A 76 0.37 -15.21 3.51
C LYS A 76 1.28 -14.62 4.60
N ASN A 77 1.87 -13.46 4.32
CA ASN A 77 2.84 -12.83 5.21
C ASN A 77 2.22 -11.76 6.14
N GLY A 78 0.90 -11.59 6.11
CA GLY A 78 0.19 -10.63 6.97
C GLY A 78 0.47 -9.16 6.65
N ILE A 79 0.88 -8.85 5.43
CA ILE A 79 1.26 -7.51 4.98
C ILE A 79 0.03 -6.80 4.42
N LYS A 80 -0.21 -5.56 4.87
CA LYS A 80 -1.28 -4.69 4.36
C LYS A 80 -0.78 -3.87 3.16
N ILE A 81 -1.70 -3.43 2.30
CA ILE A 81 -1.38 -2.53 1.18
C ILE A 81 -1.73 -1.10 1.56
N GLY A 82 -0.74 -0.21 1.45
CA GLY A 82 -0.87 1.21 1.74
C GLY A 82 -1.37 1.99 0.53
N ILE A 83 -2.27 2.93 0.76
CA ILE A 83 -2.66 3.99 -0.17
C ILE A 83 -2.03 5.28 0.32
N ASP A 84 -1.21 5.91 -0.51
CA ASP A 84 -0.63 7.22 -0.18
C ASP A 84 -1.72 8.30 -0.34
N PHE A 85 -2.14 8.89 0.78
CA PHE A 85 -3.19 9.90 0.79
C PHE A 85 -2.68 11.24 0.25
N ASP A 86 -1.41 11.57 0.49
CA ASP A 86 -0.82 12.81 0.01
C ASP A 86 -0.67 12.76 -1.53
N GLU A 87 -0.28 11.60 -2.07
CA GLU A 87 -0.28 11.32 -3.51
C GLU A 87 -1.68 11.51 -4.11
N LEU A 88 -2.71 10.95 -3.48
CA LEU A 88 -4.10 11.08 -3.96
C LEU A 88 -4.57 12.55 -4.02
N ILE A 89 -4.24 13.36 -3.01
CA ILE A 89 -4.70 14.74 -2.91
C ILE A 89 -3.88 15.68 -3.80
N GLY A 90 -2.58 15.45 -3.92
CA GLY A 90 -1.63 16.28 -4.68
C GLY A 90 -1.56 15.97 -6.18
N ALA A 91 -2.08 14.82 -6.61
CA ALA A 91 -1.95 14.38 -7.99
C ALA A 91 -2.61 15.30 -9.00
N LYS A 92 -1.93 15.46 -10.14
CA LYS A 92 -2.47 16.16 -11.32
C LYS A 92 -3.54 15.33 -12.03
N GLU A 93 -3.33 14.02 -12.15
CA GLU A 93 -4.22 13.06 -12.83
C GLU A 93 -4.96 12.19 -11.79
N LYS A 94 -5.79 12.83 -10.95
CA LYS A 94 -6.47 12.16 -9.82
C LYS A 94 -7.34 11.00 -10.28
N GLU A 95 -8.00 11.13 -11.42
CA GLU A 95 -8.84 10.10 -12.01
C GLU A 95 -8.06 8.80 -12.27
N LYS A 96 -6.79 8.89 -12.70
CA LYS A 96 -5.94 7.73 -12.90
C LYS A 96 -5.60 7.07 -11.58
N ILE A 97 -5.20 7.85 -10.57
CA ILE A 97 -4.85 7.32 -9.25
C ILE A 97 -6.06 6.63 -8.61
N VAL A 98 -7.22 7.29 -8.59
CA VAL A 98 -8.46 6.71 -8.06
C VAL A 98 -8.79 5.41 -8.79
N SER A 99 -8.66 5.38 -10.12
CA SER A 99 -8.94 4.18 -10.91
C SER A 99 -7.99 3.00 -10.61
N ARG A 100 -6.74 3.29 -10.21
CA ARG A 100 -5.74 2.31 -9.75
C ARG A 100 -6.00 1.88 -8.31
N ILE A 101 -6.41 2.78 -7.43
CA ILE A 101 -6.85 2.45 -6.06
C ILE A 101 -8.02 1.47 -6.12
N ILE A 102 -9.06 1.78 -6.91
CA ILE A 102 -10.24 0.90 -7.06
C ILE A 102 -9.82 -0.50 -7.56
N GLN A 103 -8.87 -0.58 -8.49
CA GLN A 103 -8.33 -1.86 -8.96
C GLN A 103 -7.62 -2.62 -7.82
N ASN A 104 -6.79 -1.94 -7.04
CA ASN A 104 -6.09 -2.52 -5.90
C ASN A 104 -7.06 -2.97 -4.81
N VAL A 105 -8.12 -2.21 -4.55
CA VAL A 105 -9.21 -2.57 -3.62
C VAL A 105 -9.90 -3.86 -4.06
N LYS A 106 -10.22 -4.01 -5.36
CA LYS A 106 -10.79 -5.25 -5.89
C LYS A 106 -9.85 -6.45 -5.71
N LEU A 107 -8.57 -6.28 -6.01
CA LEU A 107 -7.55 -7.34 -5.84
C LEU A 107 -7.38 -7.72 -4.36
N CYS A 108 -7.29 -6.74 -3.47
CA CYS A 108 -7.14 -6.97 -2.03
C CYS A 108 -8.39 -7.61 -1.44
N SER A 109 -9.58 -7.15 -1.81
CA SER A 109 -10.86 -7.70 -1.36
C SER A 109 -11.00 -9.18 -1.75
N ARG A 110 -10.68 -9.53 -3.01
CA ARG A 110 -10.70 -10.91 -3.50
C ARG A 110 -9.73 -11.82 -2.75
N ASN A 111 -8.54 -11.30 -2.42
CA ASN A 111 -7.48 -12.06 -1.72
C ASN A 111 -7.51 -11.91 -0.19
N LYS A 112 -8.52 -11.23 0.36
CA LYS A 112 -8.67 -10.95 1.80
C LYS A 112 -7.45 -10.25 2.42
N VAL A 113 -6.80 -9.38 1.66
CA VAL A 113 -5.67 -8.54 2.09
C VAL A 113 -6.22 -7.22 2.63
N GLY A 114 -5.72 -6.78 3.79
CA GLY A 114 -6.11 -5.49 4.37
C GLY A 114 -5.47 -4.32 3.61
N MET A 115 -6.16 -3.20 3.58
CA MET A 115 -5.64 -1.93 3.05
C MET A 115 -5.63 -0.87 4.14
N VAL A 116 -4.70 0.07 4.06
CA VAL A 116 -4.58 1.20 4.99
C VAL A 116 -4.28 2.48 4.24
N PHE A 117 -4.81 3.60 4.71
CA PHE A 117 -4.38 4.92 4.27
C PHE A 117 -3.10 5.30 5.01
N VAL A 118 -2.08 5.72 4.26
CA VAL A 118 -0.84 6.28 4.80
C VAL A 118 -0.91 7.77 4.58
N GLU A 119 -0.90 8.51 5.68
CA GLU A 119 -1.00 9.97 5.72
C GLU A 119 0.37 10.55 6.05
N GLY A 120 0.66 11.75 5.56
CA GLY A 120 1.85 12.49 5.93
C GLY A 120 1.77 13.13 7.31
N LYS A 121 2.01 14.45 7.35
CA LYS A 121 2.15 15.18 8.63
C LYS A 121 0.82 15.49 9.31
N GLU A 122 -0.26 15.67 8.55
CA GLU A 122 -1.57 15.98 9.08
C GLU A 122 -2.42 14.72 9.18
N LYS A 123 -2.86 14.38 10.40
CA LYS A 123 -3.83 13.30 10.59
C LYS A 123 -5.21 13.76 10.11
N ARG A 124 -5.86 12.95 9.28
CA ARG A 124 -7.27 13.15 8.90
C ARG A 124 -8.18 12.39 9.86
N ASP A 125 -9.44 12.77 9.81
CA ASP A 125 -10.49 12.08 10.55
C ASP A 125 -10.68 10.66 10.00
N ILE A 126 -10.61 9.68 10.91
CA ILE A 126 -10.82 8.27 10.62
C ILE A 126 -12.19 7.98 10.00
N HIS A 127 -13.23 8.73 10.37
CA HIS A 127 -14.56 8.58 9.80
C HIS A 127 -14.59 8.99 8.32
N LEU A 128 -13.83 10.02 7.95
CA LEU A 128 -13.68 10.44 6.56
C LEU A 128 -12.90 9.40 5.75
N LEU A 129 -11.81 8.86 6.30
CA LEU A 129 -11.04 7.80 5.64
C LEU A 129 -11.86 6.52 5.43
N LYS A 130 -12.66 6.12 6.42
CA LYS A 130 -13.58 4.97 6.29
C LYS A 130 -14.63 5.22 5.21
N SER A 131 -15.23 6.41 5.19
CA SER A 131 -16.21 6.80 4.17
C SER A 131 -15.59 6.80 2.76
N LEU A 132 -14.37 7.33 2.62
CA LEU A 132 -13.64 7.31 1.36
C LEU A 132 -13.28 5.89 0.92
N GLY A 133 -12.87 5.03 1.84
CA GLY A 133 -12.62 3.61 1.56
C GLY A 133 -13.86 2.91 1.00
N LEU A 134 -15.04 3.17 1.58
CA LEU A 134 -16.31 2.65 1.06
C LEU A 134 -16.60 3.16 -0.36
N VAL A 135 -16.35 4.45 -0.65
CA VAL A 135 -16.49 5.02 -2.00
C VAL A 135 -15.57 4.33 -3.01
N PHE A 136 -14.36 3.96 -2.62
CA PHE A 136 -13.44 3.17 -3.47
C PHE A 136 -13.83 1.70 -3.61
N GLY A 137 -14.88 1.25 -2.93
CA GLY A 137 -15.40 -0.12 -2.99
C GLY A 137 -14.75 -1.07 -1.98
N MET A 138 -14.14 -0.55 -0.91
CA MET A 138 -13.63 -1.40 0.16
C MET A 138 -14.80 -2.05 0.91
N PRO A 139 -14.75 -3.37 1.18
CA PRO A 139 -15.78 -4.03 1.97
C PRO A 139 -15.71 -3.60 3.45
N THR A 140 -16.82 -3.72 4.18
CA THR A 140 -16.93 -3.28 5.58
C THR A 140 -15.85 -3.86 6.51
N TRP A 141 -15.46 -5.13 6.31
CA TRP A 141 -14.40 -5.74 7.12
C TRP A 141 -13.03 -5.07 6.90
N MET A 142 -12.77 -4.56 5.68
CA MET A 142 -11.52 -3.88 5.36
C MET A 142 -11.48 -2.46 5.91
N THR A 143 -12.62 -1.77 5.90
CA THR A 143 -12.73 -0.41 6.46
C THR A 143 -12.81 -0.42 7.99
N ALA A 144 -13.35 -1.47 8.60
CA ALA A 144 -13.32 -1.67 10.05
C ALA A 144 -11.88 -1.78 10.59
N ASP A 145 -10.98 -2.38 9.80
CA ASP A 145 -9.56 -2.57 10.14
C ASP A 145 -8.69 -1.30 9.96
N LEU A 146 -9.28 -0.20 9.48
CA LEU A 146 -8.66 1.12 9.48
C LEU A 146 -8.74 1.66 10.91
N ASN A 147 -7.59 1.66 11.60
CA ASN A 147 -7.41 2.18 12.97
C ASN A 147 -6.28 3.20 13.01
#